data_AF-A0A2D7DIS8-F1
#
_entry.id   AF-A0A2D7DIS8-F1
#
_cell.length_a   1.000
_cell.length_b   1.000
_cell.length_c   1.000
_cell.angle_alpha   90.00
_cell.angle_beta   90.00
_cell.angle_gamma   90.00
#
_symmetry.space_group_name_H-M   'P 1'
#
loop_
_entity.id
_entity.type
_entity.pdbx_description
1 polymer ?
#
loop_
_entity_poly.entity_id
_entity_poly.type
_entity_poly.pdbx_seq_one_letter_code
_entity_poly.pdbx_strand_id
1 'polypeptide(L)'
;MDVVAADAGYTEHNRTIVNRGGENGWPSSFWNDSTALESLTIKAALDAGSVELFAITSGGDATDPIAGHKAWINYALQNNPDIEIGIALPPVDFPASWDSTAQSYGYTNIHDFYPAVVDHWHTTVVDSLRAEFPGMNIFSIPTGWATIELAQMQQDDLLEDDIALFGAKPTSIFSDDKGHQGQIVIEAGTLVWLASIYGDDLSLNNYDTGFITDLHGIAIEIMDNHPEAYKR
;
A
#
# COMPACT_ATOMS: atom_id res chain seq x y z
N MET A 1 -3.44 -4.00 -11.12
CA MET A 1 -4.71 -3.26 -10.90
C MET A 1 -5.51 -3.11 -12.18
N ASP A 2 -5.03 -2.46 -13.25
CA ASP A 2 -5.86 -2.20 -14.46
C ASP A 2 -6.48 -3.49 -15.03
N VAL A 3 -5.70 -4.57 -15.11
CA VAL A 3 -6.17 -5.88 -15.56
C VAL A 3 -7.14 -6.50 -14.54
N VAL A 4 -6.75 -6.55 -13.26
CA VAL A 4 -7.53 -7.17 -12.17
C VAL A 4 -8.88 -6.48 -11.97
N ALA A 5 -8.90 -5.15 -12.01
CA ALA A 5 -10.12 -4.36 -11.87
C ALA A 5 -11.08 -4.61 -13.04
N ALA A 6 -10.56 -4.64 -14.28
CA ALA A 6 -11.37 -4.96 -15.45
C ALA A 6 -11.93 -6.39 -15.42
N ASP A 7 -11.12 -7.35 -14.97
CA ASP A 7 -11.52 -8.76 -14.80
C ASP A 7 -12.64 -8.91 -13.75
N ALA A 8 -12.53 -8.19 -12.62
CA ALA A 8 -13.56 -8.09 -11.60
C ALA A 8 -14.80 -7.25 -12.00
N GLY A 9 -14.85 -6.73 -13.23
CA GLY A 9 -15.99 -5.99 -13.76
C GLY A 9 -15.97 -4.47 -13.54
N TYR A 10 -14.91 -3.92 -12.94
CA TYR A 10 -14.70 -2.48 -12.77
C TYR A 10 -14.07 -1.87 -14.04
N THR A 11 -14.83 -1.89 -15.14
CA THR A 11 -14.33 -1.53 -16.48
C THR A 11 -14.01 -0.04 -16.68
N GLU A 12 -14.45 0.82 -15.77
CA GLU A 12 -14.15 2.27 -15.79
C GLU A 12 -12.90 2.62 -14.97
N HIS A 13 -12.21 1.63 -14.38
CA HIS A 13 -10.95 1.88 -13.67
C HIS A 13 -9.92 2.54 -14.59
N ASN A 14 -9.41 3.69 -14.14
CA ASN A 14 -8.27 4.36 -14.74
C ASN A 14 -7.42 4.95 -13.62
N ARG A 15 -6.10 4.97 -13.80
CA ARG A 15 -5.18 5.48 -12.79
C ARG A 15 -3.97 6.16 -13.40
N THR A 16 -3.41 7.09 -12.64
CA THR A 16 -2.07 7.60 -12.84
C THR A 16 -1.21 7.12 -11.69
N ILE A 17 -0.13 6.40 -11.98
CA ILE A 17 0.83 5.93 -10.96
C ILE A 17 2.08 6.80 -11.02
N VAL A 18 2.52 7.24 -9.86
CA VAL A 18 3.78 7.96 -9.68
C VAL A 18 4.51 7.34 -8.51
N ASN A 19 5.78 6.97 -8.70
CA ASN A 19 6.57 6.30 -7.67
C ASN A 19 8.00 6.82 -7.63
N ARG A 20 8.56 6.89 -6.42
CA ARG A 20 9.98 7.12 -6.13
C ARG A 20 10.40 6.17 -5.03
N GLY A 21 11.64 5.70 -5.06
CA GLY A 21 12.14 4.76 -4.06
C GLY A 21 12.56 5.44 -2.76
N GLY A 22 12.27 4.82 -1.61
CA GLY A 22 12.73 5.24 -0.28
C GLY A 22 12.10 6.55 0.20
N GLU A 23 12.85 7.33 0.96
CA GLU A 23 12.39 8.62 1.51
C GLU A 23 11.96 9.61 0.41
N ASN A 24 12.49 9.48 -0.80
CA ASN A 24 12.05 10.28 -1.96
C ASN A 24 10.60 9.97 -2.39
N GLY A 25 10.08 8.80 -1.99
CA GLY A 25 8.70 8.38 -2.19
C GLY A 25 7.73 8.92 -1.15
N TRP A 26 8.21 9.63 -0.13
CA TRP A 26 7.33 10.26 0.85
C TRP A 26 6.54 11.41 0.23
N PRO A 27 5.31 11.68 0.71
CA PRO A 27 4.48 12.76 0.19
C PRO A 27 5.15 14.13 0.30
N SER A 28 5.88 14.40 1.39
CA SER A 28 6.64 15.64 1.59
C SER A 28 7.75 15.79 0.56
N SER A 29 8.45 14.70 0.22
CA SER A 29 9.48 14.68 -0.82
C SER A 29 8.93 15.03 -2.20
N PHE A 30 7.78 14.47 -2.58
CA PHE A 30 7.10 14.87 -3.83
C PHE A 30 6.66 16.34 -3.78
N TRP A 31 6.09 16.79 -2.67
CA TRP A 31 5.59 18.16 -2.54
C TRP A 31 6.71 19.20 -2.67
N ASN A 32 7.80 18.98 -1.94
CA ASN A 32 8.94 19.90 -1.86
C ASN A 32 9.73 19.94 -3.18
N ASP A 33 9.84 18.81 -3.88
CA ASP A 33 10.45 18.75 -5.21
C ASP A 33 9.45 19.15 -6.31
N SER A 34 8.91 20.36 -6.19
CA SER A 34 7.76 20.83 -6.96
C SER A 34 7.97 20.94 -8.48
N THR A 35 9.22 20.87 -8.95
CA THR A 35 9.60 21.02 -10.36
C THR A 35 9.92 19.71 -11.06
N ALA A 36 10.04 18.61 -10.33
CA ALA A 36 10.33 17.33 -10.93
C ALA A 36 9.12 16.76 -11.67
N LEU A 37 9.40 15.92 -12.67
CA LEU A 37 8.39 15.38 -13.57
C LEU A 37 7.30 14.63 -12.82
N GLU A 38 7.67 13.89 -11.78
CA GLU A 38 6.73 13.14 -10.95
C GLU A 38 5.72 14.06 -10.25
N SER A 39 6.21 15.12 -9.60
CA SER A 39 5.37 16.09 -8.90
C SER A 39 4.50 16.88 -9.87
N LEU A 40 5.01 17.21 -11.06
CA LEU A 40 4.23 17.82 -12.13
C LEU A 40 3.17 16.87 -12.68
N THR A 41 3.44 15.55 -12.74
CA THR A 41 2.48 14.54 -13.18
C THR A 41 1.33 14.40 -12.19
N ILE A 42 1.62 14.37 -10.88
CA ILE A 42 0.58 14.35 -9.83
C ILE A 42 -0.30 15.60 -9.94
N LYS A 43 0.31 16.80 -10.04
CA LYS A 43 -0.43 18.06 -10.19
C LYS A 43 -1.30 18.06 -11.44
N ALA A 44 -0.76 17.66 -12.59
CA ALA A 44 -1.51 17.62 -13.84
C ALA A 44 -2.73 16.68 -13.76
N ALA A 45 -2.60 15.51 -13.10
CA ALA A 45 -3.71 14.60 -12.89
C ALA A 45 -4.79 15.21 -11.97
N LEU A 46 -4.39 15.84 -10.86
CA LEU A 46 -5.32 16.50 -9.94
C LEU A 46 -5.97 17.74 -10.58
N ASP A 47 -5.23 18.50 -11.39
CA ASP A 47 -5.70 19.70 -12.08
C ASP A 47 -6.72 19.40 -13.18
N ALA A 48 -6.63 18.20 -13.78
CA ALA A 48 -7.63 17.74 -14.76
C ALA A 48 -9.02 17.52 -14.14
N GLY A 49 -9.09 17.35 -12.82
CA GLY A 49 -10.34 17.07 -12.09
C GLY A 49 -10.83 15.62 -12.28
N SER A 50 -11.99 15.32 -11.70
CA SER A 50 -12.65 13.99 -11.76
C SER A 50 -11.84 12.84 -11.13
N VAL A 51 -10.90 13.15 -10.26
CA VAL A 51 -10.19 12.14 -9.46
C VAL A 51 -11.05 11.78 -8.26
N GLU A 52 -11.52 10.54 -8.22
CA GLU A 52 -12.38 10.02 -7.14
C GLU A 52 -11.57 9.54 -5.93
N LEU A 53 -10.35 9.04 -6.16
CA LEU A 53 -9.47 8.51 -5.13
C LEU A 53 -8.03 8.98 -5.36
N PHE A 54 -7.42 9.55 -4.33
CA PHE A 54 -5.99 9.79 -4.29
C PHE A 54 -5.32 8.93 -3.22
N ALA A 55 -4.62 7.89 -3.67
CA ALA A 55 -3.88 7.00 -2.78
C ALA A 55 -2.41 7.43 -2.63
N ILE A 56 -1.93 7.49 -1.38
CA ILE A 56 -0.60 8.00 -1.01
C ILE A 56 0.01 7.07 0.04
N THR A 57 1.33 6.86 0.04
CA THR A 57 2.02 6.08 1.08
C THR A 57 1.95 6.76 2.46
N SER A 58 2.00 5.98 3.54
CA SER A 58 1.99 6.45 4.93
C SER A 58 3.28 7.13 5.39
N GLY A 59 4.36 7.08 4.59
CA GLY A 59 5.63 7.74 4.93
C GLY A 59 5.43 9.23 5.23
N GLY A 60 6.12 9.74 6.24
CA GLY A 60 5.92 11.10 6.74
C GLY A 60 7.15 11.65 7.46
N ASP A 61 7.19 12.97 7.62
CA ASP A 61 8.31 13.64 8.28
C ASP A 61 8.26 13.39 9.79
N ALA A 62 9.40 13.13 10.43
CA ALA A 62 9.46 12.76 11.85
C ALA A 62 8.83 13.80 12.82
N THR A 63 8.84 15.09 12.44
CA THR A 63 8.30 16.18 13.27
C THR A 63 6.86 16.55 12.94
N ASP A 64 6.41 16.25 11.72
CA ASP A 64 5.05 16.50 11.25
C ASP A 64 4.67 15.39 10.24
N PRO A 65 4.18 14.25 10.74
CA PRO A 65 3.96 13.06 9.92
C PRO A 65 3.00 13.25 8.75
N ILE A 66 2.16 14.29 8.79
CA ILE A 66 1.13 14.56 7.79
C ILE A 66 1.41 15.79 6.91
N ALA A 67 2.54 16.49 7.08
CA ALA A 67 2.82 17.74 6.38
C ALA A 67 2.65 17.61 4.86
N GLY A 68 3.26 16.58 4.28
CA GLY A 68 3.17 16.29 2.85
C GLY A 68 1.76 15.87 2.42
N HIS A 69 1.11 14.98 3.17
CA HIS A 69 -0.27 14.55 2.87
C HIS A 69 -1.23 15.73 2.89
N LYS A 70 -1.17 16.57 3.93
CA LYS A 70 -2.00 17.77 4.07
C LYS A 70 -1.81 18.73 2.89
N ALA A 71 -0.57 18.92 2.42
CA ALA A 71 -0.30 19.77 1.27
C ALA A 71 -0.94 19.23 -0.02
N TRP A 72 -0.79 17.92 -0.27
CA TRP A 72 -1.38 17.25 -1.41
C TRP A 72 -2.91 17.22 -1.40
N ILE A 73 -3.52 16.94 -0.25
CA ILE A 73 -4.98 16.95 -0.07
C ILE A 73 -5.54 18.35 -0.35
N ASN A 74 -4.96 19.39 0.25
CA ASN A 74 -5.38 20.78 -0.02
C ASN A 74 -5.23 21.17 -1.50
N TYR A 75 -4.23 20.62 -2.19
CA TYR A 75 -4.08 20.82 -3.64
C TYR A 75 -5.18 20.10 -4.41
N ALA A 76 -5.43 18.82 -4.11
CA ALA A 76 -6.41 17.99 -4.79
C ALA A 76 -7.85 18.56 -4.70
N LEU A 77 -8.23 19.07 -3.52
CA LEU A 77 -9.55 19.63 -3.24
C LEU A 77 -9.93 20.84 -4.11
N GLN A 78 -8.96 21.49 -4.76
CA GLN A 78 -9.23 22.64 -5.63
C GLN A 78 -10.07 22.26 -6.86
N ASN A 79 -9.84 21.06 -7.41
CA ASN A 79 -10.50 20.58 -8.63
C ASN A 79 -11.26 19.24 -8.42
N ASN A 80 -11.14 18.63 -7.23
CA ASN A 80 -11.74 17.34 -6.88
C ASN A 80 -12.40 17.44 -5.49
N PRO A 81 -13.55 18.12 -5.36
CA PRO A 81 -14.14 18.44 -4.05
C PRO A 81 -14.63 17.21 -3.27
N ASP A 82 -14.97 16.12 -3.97
CA ASP A 82 -15.50 14.88 -3.38
C ASP A 82 -14.44 13.75 -3.32
N ILE A 83 -13.15 14.11 -3.45
CA ILE A 83 -12.06 13.12 -3.48
C ILE A 83 -11.95 12.35 -2.16
N GLU A 84 -11.75 11.04 -2.27
CA GLU A 84 -11.40 10.19 -1.14
C GLU A 84 -9.89 9.96 -1.07
N ILE A 85 -9.38 9.68 0.13
CA ILE A 85 -7.95 9.47 0.37
C ILE A 85 -7.68 8.07 0.88
N GLY A 86 -6.83 7.34 0.16
CA GLY A 86 -6.31 6.03 0.60
C GLY A 86 -4.87 6.17 1.11
N ILE A 87 -4.60 5.72 2.32
CA ILE A 87 -3.25 5.68 2.88
C ILE A 87 -2.68 4.26 2.74
N ALA A 88 -1.78 4.07 1.78
CA ALA A 88 -1.10 2.80 1.59
C ALA A 88 -0.10 2.55 2.71
N LEU A 89 -0.21 1.40 3.36
CA LEU A 89 0.68 0.95 4.45
C LEU A 89 1.70 -0.04 3.87
N PRO A 90 2.92 0.41 3.49
CA PRO A 90 3.92 -0.46 2.88
C PRO A 90 4.54 -1.42 3.91
N PRO A 91 5.28 -2.45 3.47
CA PRO A 91 6.12 -3.23 4.38
C PRO A 91 7.29 -2.38 4.89
N VAL A 92 7.96 -2.85 5.94
CA VAL A 92 9.22 -2.24 6.43
C VAL A 92 10.34 -2.54 5.44
N ASP A 93 11.23 -1.57 5.18
CA ASP A 93 12.39 -1.77 4.32
C ASP A 93 13.37 -2.83 4.89
N PHE A 94 14.22 -3.37 4.03
CA PHE A 94 15.33 -4.27 4.37
C PHE A 94 14.93 -5.59 5.04
N PRO A 95 14.20 -6.47 4.32
CA PRO A 95 13.65 -7.73 4.85
C PRO A 95 14.68 -8.67 5.49
N ALA A 96 15.91 -8.70 4.99
CA ALA A 96 16.98 -9.51 5.59
C ALA A 96 17.34 -9.09 7.03
N SER A 97 16.91 -7.90 7.46
CA SER A 97 17.18 -7.32 8.78
C SER A 97 15.94 -7.21 9.67
N TRP A 98 14.76 -7.64 9.20
CA TRP A 98 13.49 -7.41 9.90
C TRP A 98 13.48 -7.89 11.36
N ASP A 99 13.95 -9.11 11.65
CA ASP A 99 13.99 -9.60 13.03
C ASP A 99 14.94 -8.79 13.92
N SER A 100 16.08 -8.37 13.38
CA SER A 100 17.01 -7.52 14.13
C SER A 100 16.43 -6.12 14.38
N THR A 101 15.69 -5.59 13.41
CA THR A 101 14.93 -4.34 13.55
C THR A 101 13.85 -4.49 14.61
N ALA A 102 13.03 -5.54 14.54
CA ALA A 102 12.00 -5.84 15.53
C ALA A 102 12.57 -5.91 16.96
N GLN A 103 13.67 -6.63 17.14
CA GLN A 103 14.38 -6.75 18.43
C GLN A 103 14.89 -5.40 18.94
N SER A 104 15.37 -4.52 18.05
CA SER A 104 15.80 -3.17 18.43
C SER A 104 14.65 -2.30 18.99
N TYR A 105 13.41 -2.59 18.60
CA TYR A 105 12.19 -1.97 19.10
C TYR A 105 11.53 -2.77 20.25
N GLY A 106 12.12 -3.88 20.68
CA GLY A 106 11.64 -4.70 21.80
C GLY A 106 10.62 -5.78 21.43
N TYR A 107 10.50 -6.12 20.14
CA TYR A 107 9.62 -7.18 19.63
C TYR A 107 10.41 -8.46 19.31
N THR A 108 9.74 -9.62 19.25
CA THR A 108 10.43 -10.90 19.01
C THR A 108 10.89 -11.04 17.56
N ASN A 109 10.00 -10.70 16.62
CA ASN A 109 10.17 -10.87 15.18
C ASN A 109 9.30 -9.84 14.43
N ILE A 110 9.32 -9.91 13.10
CA ILE A 110 8.53 -9.01 12.26
C ILE A 110 7.01 -9.09 12.48
N HIS A 111 6.47 -10.27 12.81
CA HIS A 111 5.03 -10.47 13.05
C HIS A 111 4.54 -9.80 14.31
N ASP A 112 5.39 -9.72 15.34
CA ASP A 112 5.10 -8.94 16.54
C ASP A 112 5.26 -7.43 16.31
N PHE A 113 6.21 -7.03 15.44
CA PHE A 113 6.58 -5.64 15.21
C PHE A 113 5.66 -4.91 14.23
N TYR A 114 5.32 -5.54 13.10
CA TYR A 114 4.59 -4.89 12.01
C TYR A 114 3.19 -4.40 12.42
N PRO A 115 2.40 -5.12 13.26
CA PRO A 115 1.15 -4.57 13.81
C PRO A 115 1.36 -3.22 14.52
N ALA A 116 2.42 -3.07 15.31
CA ALA A 116 2.71 -1.82 15.99
C ALA A 116 3.11 -0.68 15.01
N VAL A 117 3.75 -1.03 13.89
CA VAL A 117 4.04 -0.07 12.81
C VAL A 117 2.74 0.38 12.12
N VAL A 118 1.82 -0.54 11.87
CA VAL A 118 0.49 -0.25 11.32
C VAL A 118 -0.30 0.66 12.27
N ASP A 119 -0.38 0.32 13.55
CA ASP A 119 -1.05 1.13 14.59
C ASP A 119 -0.43 2.53 14.70
N HIS A 120 0.90 2.62 14.55
CA HIS A 120 1.59 3.90 14.52
C HIS A 120 1.14 4.75 13.32
N TRP A 121 1.04 4.21 12.11
CA TRP A 121 0.56 4.97 10.95
C TRP A 121 -0.94 5.28 11.01
N HIS A 122 -1.75 4.37 11.56
CA HIS A 122 -3.16 4.64 11.82
C HIS A 122 -3.34 5.87 12.70
N THR A 123 -2.63 5.93 13.82
CA THR A 123 -2.75 7.05 14.77
C THR A 123 -2.08 8.34 14.29
N THR A 124 -0.85 8.25 13.77
CA THR A 124 -0.05 9.43 13.41
C THR A 124 -0.34 10.00 12.04
N VAL A 125 -0.89 9.21 11.12
CA VAL A 125 -1.21 9.65 9.75
C VAL A 125 -2.71 9.66 9.53
N VAL A 126 -3.37 8.50 9.60
CA VAL A 126 -4.79 8.40 9.21
C VAL A 126 -5.69 9.22 10.14
N ASP A 127 -5.59 9.02 11.45
CA ASP A 127 -6.45 9.73 12.42
C ASP A 127 -6.09 11.21 12.51
N SER A 128 -4.82 11.55 12.35
CA SER A 128 -4.37 12.95 12.30
C SER A 128 -4.92 13.68 11.06
N LEU A 129 -4.94 13.02 9.91
CA LEU A 129 -5.57 13.55 8.70
C LEU A 129 -7.09 13.67 8.83
N ARG A 130 -7.76 12.68 9.43
CA ARG A 130 -9.21 12.74 9.70
C ARG A 130 -9.57 13.90 10.63
N ALA A 131 -8.71 14.22 11.60
CA ALA A 131 -8.89 15.36 12.48
C ALA A 131 -8.73 16.71 11.75
N GLU A 132 -7.79 16.80 10.79
CA GLU A 132 -7.54 17.99 9.98
C GLU A 132 -8.62 18.21 8.91
N PHE A 133 -9.12 17.13 8.30
CA PHE A 133 -10.09 17.16 7.21
C PHE A 133 -11.41 16.48 7.62
N PRO A 134 -12.18 17.07 8.57
CA PRO A 134 -13.40 16.45 9.04
C PRO A 134 -14.43 16.32 7.91
N GLY A 135 -14.93 15.11 7.70
CA GLY A 135 -15.97 14.81 6.70
C GLY A 135 -15.46 14.24 5.37
N MET A 136 -14.15 14.19 5.16
CA MET A 136 -13.56 13.47 4.02
C MET A 136 -13.42 11.98 4.35
N ASN A 137 -13.66 11.09 3.38
CA ASN A 137 -13.34 9.68 3.58
C ASN A 137 -11.82 9.48 3.47
N ILE A 138 -11.21 9.03 4.56
CA ILE A 138 -9.79 8.72 4.64
C ILE A 138 -9.69 7.32 5.23
N PHE A 139 -9.12 6.38 4.49
CA PHE A 139 -8.98 4.98 4.89
C PHE A 139 -7.55 4.50 4.63
N SER A 140 -7.20 3.31 5.09
CA SER A 140 -5.88 2.71 4.83
C SER A 140 -5.96 1.45 3.99
N ILE A 141 -4.87 1.19 3.26
CA ILE A 141 -4.72 0.05 2.37
C ILE A 141 -3.57 -0.80 2.94
N PRO A 142 -3.85 -1.99 3.53
CA PRO A 142 -2.88 -2.81 4.24
C PRO A 142 -1.91 -3.59 3.33
N THR A 143 -1.40 -2.94 2.28
CA THR A 143 -0.66 -3.60 1.19
C THR A 143 0.64 -4.29 1.63
N GLY A 144 1.26 -3.87 2.73
CA GLY A 144 2.48 -4.48 3.22
C GLY A 144 2.28 -5.86 3.85
N TRP A 145 1.08 -6.18 4.36
CA TRP A 145 0.79 -7.51 4.91
C TRP A 145 0.97 -8.62 3.87
N ALA A 146 0.62 -8.37 2.59
CA ALA A 146 0.87 -9.35 1.52
C ALA A 146 2.35 -9.74 1.42
N THR A 147 3.25 -8.81 1.72
CA THR A 147 4.70 -9.07 1.72
C THR A 147 5.12 -9.88 2.96
N ILE A 148 4.60 -9.53 4.13
CA ILE A 148 4.93 -10.17 5.41
C ILE A 148 4.44 -11.63 5.43
N GLU A 149 3.20 -11.86 5.01
CA GLU A 149 2.60 -13.20 4.96
C GLU A 149 3.32 -14.11 3.96
N LEU A 150 3.52 -13.65 2.71
CA LEU A 150 4.19 -14.47 1.69
C LEU A 150 5.66 -14.74 2.05
N ALA A 151 6.36 -13.80 2.70
CA ALA A 151 7.71 -14.05 3.20
C ALA A 151 7.72 -15.13 4.29
N GLN A 152 6.74 -15.13 5.20
CA GLN A 152 6.62 -16.16 6.23
C GLN A 152 6.30 -17.52 5.61
N MET A 153 5.32 -17.58 4.71
CA MET A 153 4.97 -18.81 3.98
C MET A 153 6.17 -19.38 3.22
N GLN A 154 7.02 -18.54 2.63
CA GLN A 154 8.25 -18.97 1.96
C GLN A 154 9.23 -19.61 2.95
N GLN A 155 9.41 -19.02 4.13
CA GLN A 155 10.30 -19.54 5.16
C GLN A 155 9.81 -20.84 5.80
N ASP A 156 8.49 -20.99 5.88
CA ASP A 156 7.82 -22.17 6.44
C ASP A 156 7.60 -23.30 5.41
N ASP A 157 8.05 -23.13 4.17
CA ASP A 157 7.87 -24.09 3.07
C ASP A 157 6.37 -24.37 2.76
N LEU A 158 5.55 -23.32 2.83
CA LEU A 158 4.10 -23.35 2.62
C LEU A 158 3.65 -22.82 1.25
N LEU A 159 4.55 -22.26 0.45
CA LEU A 159 4.23 -21.85 -0.92
C LEU A 159 4.13 -23.07 -1.83
N GLU A 160 3.11 -23.11 -2.68
CA GLU A 160 2.97 -24.18 -3.69
C GLU A 160 3.85 -23.93 -4.93
N ASP A 161 4.26 -22.68 -5.13
CA ASP A 161 5.14 -22.25 -6.20
C ASP A 161 6.62 -22.26 -5.77
N ASP A 162 7.53 -22.55 -6.71
CA ASP A 162 8.98 -22.43 -6.48
C ASP A 162 9.40 -20.95 -6.46
N ILE A 163 9.37 -20.37 -5.25
CA ILE A 163 9.61 -18.97 -4.98
C ILE A 163 10.76 -18.81 -3.99
N ALA A 164 11.81 -18.11 -4.42
CA ALA A 164 12.92 -17.76 -3.54
C ALA A 164 12.56 -16.57 -2.63
N LEU A 165 13.17 -16.46 -1.45
CA LEU A 165 13.01 -15.26 -0.63
C LEU A 165 13.54 -14.01 -1.36
N PHE A 166 14.74 -14.11 -1.94
CA PHE A 166 15.37 -13.05 -2.74
C PHE A 166 15.78 -13.58 -4.11
N GLY A 167 15.56 -12.81 -5.17
CA GLY A 167 15.88 -13.27 -6.52
C GLY A 167 15.35 -12.37 -7.64
N ALA A 168 15.14 -12.94 -8.81
CA ALA A 168 14.52 -12.21 -9.92
C ALA A 168 13.03 -12.01 -9.64
N LYS A 169 12.51 -10.82 -9.98
CA LYS A 169 11.10 -10.42 -9.76
C LYS A 169 10.07 -11.54 -10.04
N PRO A 170 10.12 -12.31 -11.14
CA PRO A 170 9.08 -13.32 -11.42
C PRO A 170 9.08 -14.53 -10.47
N THR A 171 10.18 -14.80 -9.77
CA THR A 171 10.42 -16.05 -9.04
C THR A 171 10.90 -15.82 -7.61
N SER A 172 10.58 -14.67 -7.01
CA SER A 172 10.96 -14.35 -5.63
C SER A 172 9.92 -13.53 -4.88
N ILE A 173 10.03 -13.48 -3.55
CA ILE A 173 9.30 -12.55 -2.69
C ILE A 173 9.87 -11.13 -2.83
N PHE A 174 11.19 -11.01 -2.80
CA PHE A 174 11.92 -9.74 -2.93
C PHE A 174 12.86 -9.76 -4.14
N SER A 175 12.89 -8.66 -4.90
CA SER A 175 13.79 -8.50 -6.05
C SER A 175 15.15 -7.90 -5.70
N ASP A 176 15.28 -7.31 -4.51
CA ASP A 176 16.51 -6.75 -3.98
C ASP A 176 16.51 -6.64 -2.45
N ASP A 177 17.65 -6.22 -1.89
CA ASP A 177 17.86 -6.09 -0.44
C ASP A 177 16.97 -5.02 0.20
N LYS A 178 16.47 -4.06 -0.57
CA LYS A 178 15.57 -3.03 -0.06
C LYS A 178 14.20 -3.60 0.28
N GLY A 179 13.79 -4.65 -0.44
CA GLY A 179 12.48 -5.26 -0.31
C GLY A 179 11.52 -4.88 -1.42
N HIS A 180 12.03 -4.47 -2.60
CA HIS A 180 11.14 -4.32 -3.76
C HIS A 180 10.45 -5.66 -4.07
N GLN A 181 9.16 -5.59 -4.34
CA GLN A 181 8.28 -6.74 -4.40
C GLN A 181 8.49 -7.56 -5.67
N GLY A 182 8.60 -8.88 -5.51
CA GLY A 182 8.47 -9.84 -6.59
C GLY A 182 7.04 -9.96 -7.08
N GLN A 183 6.84 -10.73 -8.14
CA GLN A 183 5.57 -10.77 -8.87
C GLN A 183 4.44 -11.36 -8.02
N ILE A 184 4.69 -12.42 -7.26
CA ILE A 184 3.69 -13.04 -6.38
C ILE A 184 3.14 -12.05 -5.33
N VAL A 185 4.03 -11.22 -4.76
CA VAL A 185 3.65 -10.17 -3.81
C VAL A 185 2.87 -9.06 -4.49
N ILE A 186 3.20 -8.71 -5.74
CA ILE A 186 2.46 -7.71 -6.51
C ILE A 186 1.04 -8.19 -6.83
N GLU A 187 0.85 -9.46 -7.18
CA GLU A 187 -0.48 -10.01 -7.45
C GLU A 187 -1.34 -10.05 -6.17
N ALA A 188 -0.81 -10.62 -5.08
CA ALA A 188 -1.51 -10.64 -3.78
C ALA A 188 -1.82 -9.22 -3.26
N GLY A 189 -0.84 -8.31 -3.35
CA GLY A 189 -1.04 -6.91 -3.02
C GLY A 189 -2.11 -6.27 -3.90
N THR A 190 -2.15 -6.56 -5.20
CA THR A 190 -3.17 -6.03 -6.10
C THR A 190 -4.59 -6.46 -5.69
N LEU A 191 -4.77 -7.69 -5.21
CA LEU A 191 -6.05 -8.15 -4.66
C LEU A 191 -6.44 -7.39 -3.38
N VAL A 192 -5.49 -7.13 -2.48
CA VAL A 192 -5.70 -6.27 -1.30
C VAL A 192 -6.13 -4.86 -1.72
N TRP A 193 -5.51 -4.29 -2.76
CA TRP A 193 -5.90 -3.00 -3.33
C TRP A 193 -7.30 -3.04 -3.96
N LEU A 194 -7.66 -4.13 -4.66
CA LEU A 194 -8.99 -4.32 -5.24
C LEU A 194 -10.06 -4.31 -4.15
N ALA A 195 -9.90 -5.11 -3.11
CA ALA A 195 -10.81 -5.15 -1.97
C ALA A 195 -10.87 -3.80 -1.23
N SER A 196 -9.73 -3.13 -1.03
CA SER A 196 -9.70 -1.85 -0.32
C SER A 196 -10.35 -0.70 -1.11
N ILE A 197 -10.21 -0.68 -2.43
CA ILE A 197 -10.77 0.37 -3.28
C ILE A 197 -12.25 0.09 -3.56
N TYR A 198 -12.59 -1.12 -3.95
CA TYR A 198 -13.91 -1.42 -4.51
C TYR A 198 -14.83 -2.19 -3.56
N GLY A 199 -14.33 -2.65 -2.41
CA GLY A 199 -15.07 -3.57 -1.55
C GLY A 199 -15.36 -4.91 -2.24
N ASP A 200 -14.49 -5.33 -3.17
CA ASP A 200 -14.65 -6.57 -3.93
C ASP A 200 -14.69 -7.77 -2.98
N ASP A 201 -15.67 -8.66 -3.17
CA ASP A 201 -15.74 -9.92 -2.45
C ASP A 201 -14.78 -10.92 -3.12
N LEU A 202 -13.55 -10.95 -2.61
CA LEU A 202 -12.49 -11.78 -3.14
C LEU A 202 -12.82 -13.28 -3.09
N SER A 203 -13.81 -13.72 -2.31
CA SER A 203 -14.25 -15.14 -2.31
C SER A 203 -15.04 -15.52 -3.56
N LEU A 204 -15.58 -14.51 -4.27
CA LEU A 204 -16.30 -14.65 -5.54
C LEU A 204 -15.44 -14.22 -6.74
N ASN A 205 -14.31 -13.57 -6.48
CA ASN A 205 -13.35 -13.14 -7.49
C ASN A 205 -12.62 -14.36 -8.09
N ASN A 206 -12.50 -14.39 -9.41
CA ASN A 206 -11.92 -15.50 -10.15
C ASN A 206 -10.75 -15.09 -11.06
N TYR A 207 -10.13 -13.94 -10.77
CA TYR A 207 -8.95 -13.47 -11.49
C TYR A 207 -7.83 -14.51 -11.42
N ASP A 208 -7.25 -14.85 -12.57
CA ASP A 208 -6.09 -15.75 -12.62
C ASP A 208 -4.83 -14.97 -12.23
N THR A 209 -4.31 -15.26 -11.04
CA THR A 209 -3.10 -14.62 -10.52
C THR A 209 -1.83 -15.13 -11.20
N GLY A 210 -1.91 -16.26 -11.92
CA GLY A 210 -0.76 -16.95 -12.50
C GLY A 210 0.09 -17.73 -11.50
N PHE A 211 -0.34 -17.84 -10.24
CA PHE A 211 0.31 -18.60 -9.16
C PHE A 211 -0.58 -19.75 -8.69
N ILE A 212 0.02 -20.87 -8.28
CA ILE A 212 -0.70 -21.99 -7.69
C ILE A 212 -1.09 -21.69 -6.25
N THR A 213 -0.21 -20.99 -5.52
CA THR A 213 -0.44 -20.51 -4.15
C THR A 213 -1.71 -19.66 -4.12
N ASP A 214 -2.60 -19.92 -3.15
CA ASP A 214 -3.88 -19.23 -2.99
C ASP A 214 -3.72 -17.77 -2.53
N LEU A 215 -3.48 -16.87 -3.49
CA LEU A 215 -3.32 -15.45 -3.21
C LEU A 215 -4.65 -14.76 -2.86
N HIS A 216 -5.78 -15.30 -3.29
CA HIS A 216 -7.11 -14.81 -2.90
C HIS A 216 -7.35 -15.06 -1.42
N GLY A 217 -7.10 -16.27 -0.94
CA GLY A 217 -7.19 -16.62 0.47
C GLY A 217 -6.32 -15.72 1.36
N ILE A 218 -5.07 -15.48 0.95
CA ILE A 218 -4.15 -14.57 1.66
C ILE A 218 -4.72 -13.14 1.70
N ALA A 219 -5.19 -12.61 0.55
CA ALA A 219 -5.75 -11.27 0.50
C ALA A 219 -7.05 -11.14 1.32
N ILE A 220 -7.89 -12.17 1.35
CA ILE A 220 -9.09 -12.23 2.21
C ILE A 220 -8.69 -12.15 3.68
N GLU A 221 -7.73 -12.97 4.12
CA GLU A 221 -7.28 -12.98 5.51
C GLU A 221 -6.70 -11.62 5.93
N ILE A 222 -5.92 -10.99 5.07
CA ILE A 222 -5.40 -9.63 5.30
C ILE A 222 -6.54 -8.63 5.48
N MET A 223 -7.55 -8.68 4.63
CA MET A 223 -8.68 -7.75 4.69
C MET A 223 -9.60 -8.02 5.88
N ASP A 224 -9.84 -9.28 6.24
CA ASP A 224 -10.63 -9.66 7.41
C ASP A 224 -9.95 -9.22 8.72
N ASN A 225 -8.63 -9.35 8.79
CA ASN A 225 -7.84 -8.92 9.94
C ASN A 225 -7.59 -7.41 9.99
N HIS A 226 -7.77 -6.69 8.87
CA HIS A 226 -7.64 -5.23 8.86
C HIS A 226 -8.77 -4.59 9.69
N PRO A 227 -8.50 -3.63 10.59
CA PRO A 227 -9.54 -3.11 11.46
C PRO A 227 -10.61 -2.34 10.67
N GLU A 228 -11.88 -2.63 10.94
CA GLU A 228 -13.03 -2.06 10.20
C GLU A 228 -13.03 -0.53 10.19
N ALA A 229 -12.56 0.11 11.27
CA ALA A 229 -12.47 1.57 11.38
C ALA A 229 -11.49 2.23 10.39
N TYR A 230 -10.64 1.44 9.74
CA TYR A 230 -9.65 1.90 8.76
C TYR A 230 -9.90 1.37 7.34
N LYS A 231 -10.98 0.61 7.12
CA LYS A 231 -11.47 0.28 5.77
C LYS A 231 -12.27 1.45 5.17
N ARG A 232 -12.46 1.40 3.85
CA ARG A 232 -13.15 2.44 3.06
C ARG A 232 -14.64 2.51 3.38
#